data_AF-A0A7X2Z3W2-F1
#
_entry.id   AF-A0A7X2Z3W2-F1
#
_cell.length_a   1.000
_cell.length_b   1.000
_cell.length_c   1.000
_cell.angle_alpha   90.00
_cell.angle_beta   90.00
_cell.angle_gamma   90.00
#
_symmetry.space_group_name_H-M   'P 1'
#
loop_
_entity.id
_entity.type
_entity.pdbx_description
1 polymer ?
#
loop_
_entity_poly.entity_id
_entity_poly.type
_entity_poly.pdbx_seq_one_letter_code
_entity_poly.pdbx_strand_id
1 'polypeptide(L)'
;MNTYYSMLGRLLHGKTPIHKEGYYILCEDRHVRYNLEGPLNVKVIDTEQFVQTIVNGCKEVIQSFSKSQDNQEVYAFSLYVNEYKSIYIYINNIPEFQKKLHDQYSHYEDPSYINSLKYNLGDFSFQFWSKHMSEFGQLLDDFEKFEDSPSYERDEEPLQPGDQPVIALEAGIIDSGYYALILEAVVRLKAENAFDSLNTTPNFIAFASTDNDYLNYSIMMRKTIEPDVFYTVFPDLRDMDARFEVWVSQNRRLSAGDVLDHLQDIFLDNYNSSFPFSVNRCAYDIFEQLGHLGNSLAEECLKRLHNYTTTIEQLDREQFDLISSYIEALYFAGELTLEQKSACSQLANRFLEQDEDLIDIARELNALSLYSSPF
;
A
#
# COMPACT_ATOMS: atom_id res chain seq x y z
N MET A 1 -12.57 -11.22 3.66
CA MET A 1 -11.79 -9.99 3.92
C MET A 1 -10.56 -9.99 3.04
N ASN A 2 -10.29 -8.88 2.36
CA ASN A 2 -9.06 -8.74 1.59
C ASN A 2 -7.87 -8.37 2.50
N THR A 3 -6.99 -9.33 2.83
CA THR A 3 -5.77 -9.10 3.63
C THR A 3 -4.68 -8.33 2.87
N TYR A 4 -4.86 -8.12 1.56
CA TYR A 4 -3.95 -7.34 0.72
C TYR A 4 -3.60 -5.97 1.32
N TYR A 5 -4.58 -5.22 1.84
CA TYR A 5 -4.31 -3.90 2.43
C TYR A 5 -3.56 -3.99 3.77
N SER A 6 -3.63 -5.11 4.48
CA SER A 6 -2.77 -5.36 5.64
C SER A 6 -1.33 -5.64 5.21
N MET A 7 -1.15 -6.49 4.19
CA MET A 7 0.16 -6.74 3.56
C MET A 7 0.79 -5.44 3.05
N LEU A 8 0.04 -4.60 2.33
CA LEU A 8 0.50 -3.27 1.92
C LEU A 8 0.85 -2.40 3.11
N GLY A 9 0.05 -2.40 4.19
CA GLY A 9 0.40 -1.67 5.40
C GLY A 9 1.71 -2.14 6.03
N ARG A 10 1.97 -3.45 6.07
CA ARG A 10 3.25 -4.01 6.53
C ARG A 10 4.41 -3.51 5.67
N LEU A 11 4.25 -3.51 4.35
CA LEU A 11 5.23 -3.00 3.40
C LEU A 11 5.52 -1.51 3.62
N LEU A 12 4.47 -0.67 3.72
CA LEU A 12 4.57 0.78 3.94
C LEU A 12 5.17 1.16 5.30
N HIS A 13 5.08 0.27 6.30
CA HIS A 13 5.75 0.43 7.58
C HIS A 13 7.15 -0.16 7.62
N GLY A 14 7.64 -0.77 6.52
CA GLY A 14 8.92 -1.47 6.47
C GLY A 14 8.95 -2.74 7.34
N LYS A 15 7.79 -3.23 7.79
CA LYS A 15 7.65 -4.52 8.50
C LYS A 15 7.82 -5.69 7.54
N THR A 16 7.59 -5.48 6.25
CA THR A 16 7.91 -6.47 5.21
C THR A 16 8.81 -5.78 4.20
N PRO A 17 10.02 -6.30 3.95
CA PRO A 17 10.92 -5.68 3.00
C PRO A 17 10.36 -5.82 1.58
N ILE A 18 10.69 -4.85 0.72
CA ILE A 18 10.48 -5.01 -0.71
C ILE A 18 11.30 -6.21 -1.18
N HIS A 19 10.65 -7.12 -1.89
CA HIS A 19 11.29 -8.30 -2.45
C HIS A 19 12.37 -7.90 -3.48
N LYS A 20 13.54 -8.53 -3.46
CA LYS A 20 14.67 -8.14 -4.33
C LYS A 20 15.11 -9.21 -5.32
N GLU A 21 14.47 -10.37 -5.32
CA GLU A 21 14.84 -11.46 -6.20
C GLU A 21 14.03 -11.38 -7.50
N GLY A 22 14.70 -11.63 -8.62
CA GLY A 22 14.11 -11.59 -9.95
C GLY A 22 13.88 -10.20 -10.51
N TYR A 23 13.53 -10.19 -11.80
CA TYR A 23 13.38 -9.02 -12.64
C TYR A 23 12.23 -9.20 -13.61
N TYR A 24 11.39 -8.18 -13.73
CA TYR A 24 10.46 -8.06 -14.85
C TYR A 24 11.14 -7.28 -15.98
N ILE A 25 11.10 -7.83 -17.18
CA ILE A 25 11.78 -7.31 -18.37
C ILE A 25 10.72 -6.93 -19.39
N LEU A 26 10.68 -5.66 -19.78
CA LEU A 26 9.81 -5.16 -20.85
C LEU A 26 10.54 -5.28 -22.19
N CYS A 27 9.89 -5.90 -23.17
CA CYS A 27 10.37 -6.00 -24.55
C CYS A 27 9.75 -4.92 -25.47
N GLU A 28 10.36 -4.67 -26.63
CA GLU A 28 9.89 -3.67 -27.61
C GLU A 28 8.45 -3.94 -28.10
N ASP A 29 8.05 -5.21 -28.13
CA ASP A 29 6.72 -5.66 -28.52
C ASP A 29 5.68 -5.57 -27.37
N ARG A 30 6.09 -5.00 -26.23
CA ARG A 30 5.31 -4.84 -24.99
C ARG A 30 5.02 -6.13 -24.22
N HIS A 31 5.63 -7.25 -24.58
CA HIS A 31 5.59 -8.41 -23.69
C HIS A 31 6.48 -8.17 -22.47
N VAL A 32 5.99 -8.61 -21.32
CA VAL A 32 6.75 -8.64 -20.07
C VAL A 32 7.21 -10.07 -19.82
N ARG A 33 8.48 -10.22 -19.46
CA ARG A 33 9.12 -11.50 -19.11
C ARG A 33 9.61 -11.45 -17.68
N TYR A 34 9.57 -12.58 -16.97
CA TYR A 34 10.12 -12.69 -15.62
C TYR A 34 11.34 -13.60 -15.62
N ASN A 35 12.44 -13.13 -15.05
CA ASN A 35 13.69 -13.87 -14.89
C ASN A 35 14.27 -13.71 -13.49
N LEU A 36 14.86 -14.77 -12.93
CA LEU A 36 15.62 -14.66 -11.69
C LEU A 36 16.91 -13.85 -11.86
N GLU A 37 17.57 -13.96 -13.01
CA GLU A 37 18.79 -13.25 -13.33
C GLU A 37 18.53 -12.01 -14.19
N GLY A 38 19.26 -10.93 -13.88
CA GLY A 38 19.17 -9.70 -14.65
C GLY A 38 19.67 -9.89 -16.09
N PRO A 39 18.97 -9.38 -17.11
CA PRO A 39 19.39 -9.53 -18.50
C PRO A 39 20.73 -8.82 -18.79
N LEU A 40 21.58 -9.48 -19.60
CA LEU A 40 22.83 -8.89 -20.07
C LEU A 40 22.55 -7.78 -21.09
N ASN A 41 23.23 -6.64 -20.95
CA ASN A 41 23.16 -5.48 -21.86
C ASN A 41 21.82 -4.72 -21.87
N VAL A 42 21.00 -4.85 -20.84
CA VAL A 42 19.75 -4.10 -20.66
C VAL A 42 19.89 -3.21 -19.44
N LYS A 43 19.27 -2.03 -19.44
CA LYS A 43 19.24 -1.17 -18.26
C LYS A 43 18.39 -1.85 -17.18
N VAL A 44 19.04 -2.21 -16.08
CA VAL A 44 18.37 -2.73 -14.87
C VAL A 44 18.12 -1.56 -13.92
N ILE A 45 16.88 -1.45 -13.47
CA ILE A 45 16.41 -0.44 -12.52
C ILE A 45 16.16 -1.11 -11.17
N ASP A 46 16.95 -0.69 -10.18
CA ASP A 46 16.74 -1.05 -8.79
C ASP A 46 15.80 -0.07 -8.06
N THR A 47 15.39 -0.44 -6.85
CA THR A 47 14.53 0.36 -5.97
C THR A 47 15.03 1.80 -5.76
N GLU A 48 16.33 2.01 -5.53
CA GLU A 48 16.91 3.36 -5.31
C GLU A 48 16.87 4.20 -6.59
N GLN A 49 17.25 3.61 -7.73
CA GLN A 49 17.18 4.29 -9.03
C GLN A 49 15.75 4.68 -9.39
N PHE A 50 14.77 3.82 -9.05
CA PHE A 50 13.35 4.11 -9.26
C PHE A 50 12.89 5.31 -8.41
N VAL A 51 13.16 5.29 -7.10
CA VAL A 51 12.85 6.41 -6.17
C VAL A 51 13.53 7.70 -6.63
N GLN A 52 14.83 7.63 -6.96
CA GLN A 52 15.58 8.79 -7.41
C GLN A 52 14.99 9.40 -8.70
N THR A 53 14.49 8.55 -9.60
CA THR A 53 13.84 8.99 -10.85
C THR A 53 12.52 9.70 -10.55
N ILE A 54 11.68 9.14 -9.66
CA ILE A 54 10.44 9.79 -9.20
C ILE A 54 10.74 11.14 -8.55
N VAL A 55 11.71 11.20 -7.64
CA VAL A 55 12.09 12.44 -6.94
C VAL A 55 12.52 13.51 -7.93
N ASN A 56 13.36 13.17 -8.91
CA ASN A 56 13.82 14.13 -9.91
C ASN A 56 12.68 14.57 -10.84
N GLY A 57 11.83 13.65 -11.29
CA GLY A 57 10.64 13.97 -12.08
C GLY A 57 9.67 14.90 -11.33
N CYS A 58 9.47 14.68 -10.03
CA CYS A 58 8.67 15.57 -9.19
C CYS A 58 9.28 16.96 -9.10
N LYS A 59 10.60 17.08 -8.93
CA LYS A 59 11.28 18.38 -8.88
C LYS A 59 11.11 19.19 -10.16
N GLU A 60 11.14 18.54 -11.33
CA GLU A 60 10.88 19.20 -12.61
C GLU A 60 9.46 19.78 -12.66
N VAL A 61 8.45 19.00 -12.23
CA VAL A 61 7.06 19.46 -12.17
C VAL A 61 6.91 20.61 -11.17
N ILE A 62 7.48 20.49 -9.97
CA ILE A 62 7.46 21.53 -8.94
C ILE A 62 8.13 22.82 -9.44
N GLN A 63 9.31 22.71 -10.06
CA GLN A 63 10.04 23.86 -10.58
C GLN A 63 9.29 24.54 -11.74
N SER A 64 8.65 23.76 -12.61
CA SER A 64 7.84 24.28 -13.71
C SER A 64 6.59 25.00 -13.18
N PHE A 65 5.84 24.32 -12.29
CA PHE A 65 4.61 24.87 -11.71
C PHE A 65 4.88 26.14 -10.89
N SER A 66 5.95 26.16 -10.08
CA SER A 66 6.28 27.31 -9.22
C SER A 66 6.58 28.60 -9.98
N LYS A 67 6.95 28.51 -11.27
CA LYS A 67 7.18 29.65 -12.18
C LYS A 67 5.94 30.06 -12.96
N SER A 68 4.85 29.27 -12.89
CA SER A 68 3.59 29.57 -13.56
C SER A 68 2.81 30.65 -12.81
N GLN A 69 1.81 31.22 -13.49
CA GLN A 69 0.86 32.14 -12.85
C GLN A 69 -0.06 31.44 -11.83
N ASP A 70 -0.14 30.11 -11.88
CA ASP A 70 -1.04 29.29 -11.06
C ASP A 70 -0.45 28.96 -9.68
N ASN A 71 0.83 29.27 -9.44
CA ASN A 71 1.48 29.14 -8.13
C ASN A 71 1.05 30.27 -7.16
N GLN A 72 -0.23 30.26 -6.82
CA GLN A 72 -0.85 31.22 -5.90
C GLN A 72 -1.70 30.46 -4.91
N GLU A 73 -1.49 30.65 -3.61
CA GLU A 73 -2.28 29.99 -2.56
C GLU A 73 -2.40 28.46 -2.75
N VAL A 74 -1.30 27.83 -3.16
CA VAL A 74 -1.17 26.38 -3.26
C VAL A 74 -1.24 25.79 -1.86
N TYR A 75 -2.12 24.80 -1.68
CA TYR A 75 -2.35 24.17 -0.38
C TYR A 75 -2.13 22.66 -0.38
N ALA A 76 -2.00 22.04 -1.56
CA ALA A 76 -1.81 20.60 -1.64
C ALA A 76 -0.92 20.20 -2.82
N PHE A 77 -0.02 19.26 -2.55
CA PHE A 77 0.69 18.43 -3.50
C PHE A 77 0.41 16.96 -3.13
N SER A 78 0.07 16.13 -4.11
CA SER A 78 -0.04 14.69 -3.95
C SER A 78 0.79 13.97 -5.01
N LEU A 79 1.62 13.02 -4.59
CA LEU A 79 2.17 11.99 -5.47
C LEU A 79 1.31 10.73 -5.33
N TYR A 80 0.63 10.37 -6.41
CA TYR A 80 -0.36 9.32 -6.44
C TYR A 80 0.12 8.15 -7.30
N VAL A 81 -0.21 6.93 -6.89
CA VAL A 81 -0.08 5.73 -7.72
C VAL A 81 -1.32 4.86 -7.63
N ASN A 82 -1.73 4.23 -8.73
CA ASN A 82 -2.86 3.31 -8.76
C ASN A 82 -2.42 1.85 -8.95
N GLU A 83 -3.39 0.94 -8.88
CA GLU A 83 -3.20 -0.48 -9.18
C GLU A 83 -2.68 -0.77 -10.61
N TYR A 84 -2.89 0.16 -11.55
CA TYR A 84 -2.40 0.09 -12.93
C TYR A 84 -0.96 0.63 -13.12
N LYS A 85 -0.22 0.85 -12.02
CA LYS A 85 1.18 1.31 -12.07
C LYS A 85 1.34 2.71 -12.71
N SER A 86 0.25 3.49 -12.79
CA SER A 86 0.30 4.88 -13.25
C SER A 86 0.69 5.80 -12.09
N ILE A 87 1.71 6.63 -12.30
CA ILE A 87 2.17 7.62 -11.31
C ILE A 87 1.76 9.02 -11.77
N TYR A 88 0.99 9.71 -10.93
CA TYR A 88 0.48 11.05 -11.17
C TYR A 88 0.89 12.01 -10.06
N ILE A 89 1.11 13.27 -10.43
CA ILE A 89 1.24 14.38 -9.50
C ILE A 89 -0.02 15.23 -9.60
N TYR A 90 -0.62 15.49 -8.45
CA TYR A 90 -1.74 16.41 -8.32
C TYR A 90 -1.30 17.64 -7.52
N ILE A 91 -1.61 18.82 -8.02
CA ILE A 91 -1.43 20.09 -7.30
C ILE A 91 -2.77 20.81 -7.26
N ASN A 92 -3.07 21.48 -6.16
CA ASN A 92 -4.24 22.35 -6.11
C ASN A 92 -3.98 23.64 -5.35
N ASN A 93 -4.77 24.66 -5.71
CA ASN A 93 -4.74 25.97 -5.10
C ASN A 93 -6.14 26.45 -4.70
N ILE A 94 -6.19 27.46 -3.82
CA ILE A 94 -7.45 27.97 -3.30
C ILE A 94 -8.35 28.54 -4.42
N PRO A 95 -7.86 29.36 -5.38
CA PRO A 95 -8.71 29.89 -6.44
C PRO A 95 -9.42 28.83 -7.27
N GLU A 96 -8.70 27.79 -7.71
CA GLU A 96 -9.29 26.74 -8.54
C GLU A 96 -10.23 25.82 -7.73
N PHE A 97 -9.92 25.57 -6.45
CA PHE A 97 -10.84 24.85 -5.57
C PHE A 97 -12.16 25.62 -5.38
N GLN A 98 -12.09 26.93 -5.13
CA GLN A 98 -13.29 27.77 -4.96
C GLN A 98 -14.15 27.80 -6.22
N LYS A 99 -13.51 27.89 -7.38
CA LYS A 99 -14.20 27.81 -8.68
C LYS A 99 -14.91 26.46 -8.84
N LYS A 100 -14.24 25.35 -8.52
CA LYS A 100 -14.85 24.02 -8.60
C LYS A 100 -16.00 23.83 -7.62
N LEU A 101 -15.85 24.33 -6.39
CA LEU A 101 -16.91 24.37 -5.39
C LEU A 101 -18.14 25.12 -5.90
N HIS A 102 -17.94 26.28 -6.55
CA HIS A 102 -19.03 27.05 -7.15
C HIS A 102 -19.70 26.31 -8.32
N ASP A 103 -18.90 25.74 -9.22
CA ASP A 103 -19.39 25.15 -10.47
C ASP A 103 -20.11 23.81 -10.27
N GLN A 104 -19.63 22.97 -9.34
CA GLN A 104 -20.07 21.57 -9.20
C GLN A 104 -20.78 21.28 -7.87
N TYR A 105 -20.46 22.03 -6.82
CA TYR A 105 -20.84 21.71 -5.45
C TYR A 105 -21.58 22.86 -4.75
N SER A 106 -22.14 23.81 -5.51
CA SER A 106 -22.80 25.01 -4.99
C SER A 106 -24.03 24.75 -4.11
N HIS A 107 -24.55 23.52 -4.10
CA HIS A 107 -25.68 23.10 -3.27
C HIS A 107 -25.27 22.47 -1.94
N TYR A 108 -23.98 22.22 -1.71
CA TYR A 108 -23.47 21.72 -0.44
C TYR A 108 -23.15 22.90 0.49
N GLU A 109 -23.77 22.91 1.66
CA GLU A 109 -23.55 23.94 2.68
C GLU A 109 -22.76 23.42 3.89
N ASP A 110 -22.59 22.10 4.01
CA ASP A 110 -21.89 21.48 5.15
C ASP A 110 -20.37 21.76 5.08
N PRO A 111 -19.80 22.52 6.02
CA PRO A 111 -18.37 22.82 6.03
C PRO A 111 -17.47 21.58 6.13
N SER A 112 -17.89 20.51 6.82
CA SER A 112 -17.08 19.28 6.93
C SER A 112 -17.00 18.59 5.56
N TYR A 113 -18.13 18.48 4.87
CA TYR A 113 -18.17 17.94 3.52
C TYR A 113 -17.32 18.77 2.55
N ILE A 114 -17.47 20.10 2.55
CA ILE A 114 -16.65 20.99 1.71
C ILE A 114 -15.16 20.81 1.99
N ASN A 115 -14.77 20.66 3.27
CA ASN A 115 -13.39 20.43 3.64
C ASN A 115 -12.87 19.07 3.13
N SER A 116 -13.70 18.01 3.11
CA SER A 116 -13.31 16.73 2.52
C SER A 116 -13.07 16.82 1.01
N LEU A 117 -13.89 17.59 0.28
CA LEU A 117 -13.72 17.81 -1.17
C LEU A 117 -12.38 18.48 -1.51
N LYS A 118 -11.86 19.30 -0.61
CA LYS A 118 -10.59 20.01 -0.78
C LYS A 118 -9.41 19.07 -1.04
N TYR A 119 -9.47 17.84 -0.55
CA TYR A 119 -8.38 16.86 -0.66
C TYR A 119 -8.74 15.66 -1.54
N ASN A 120 -9.89 15.71 -2.23
CA ASN A 120 -10.27 14.71 -3.22
C ASN A 120 -9.43 14.90 -4.50
N LEU A 121 -8.57 13.94 -4.83
CA LEU A 121 -7.63 14.06 -5.96
C LEU A 121 -8.33 14.20 -7.31
N GLY A 122 -9.49 13.54 -7.49
CA GLY A 122 -10.32 13.72 -8.69
C GLY A 122 -10.82 15.16 -8.86
N ASP A 123 -10.81 15.93 -7.78
CA ASP A 123 -11.19 17.33 -7.79
C ASP A 123 -10.04 18.31 -8.08
N PHE A 124 -8.78 17.85 -8.11
CA PHE A 124 -7.63 18.74 -8.30
C PHE A 124 -7.54 19.26 -9.74
N SER A 125 -7.27 20.57 -9.86
CA SER A 125 -7.26 21.26 -11.15
C SER A 125 -5.98 21.10 -11.94
N PHE A 126 -4.87 20.77 -11.27
CA PHE A 126 -3.58 20.58 -11.92
C PHE A 126 -3.12 19.14 -11.76
N GLN A 127 -2.98 18.46 -12.89
CA GLN A 127 -2.61 17.05 -12.95
C GLN A 127 -1.42 16.89 -13.90
N PHE A 128 -0.38 16.23 -13.42
CA PHE A 128 0.84 16.02 -14.17
C PHE A 128 1.18 14.53 -14.17
N TRP A 129 1.51 14.01 -15.35
CA TRP A 129 2.03 12.66 -15.55
C TRP A 129 3.43 12.71 -16.17
N SER A 130 3.97 11.53 -16.48
CA SER A 130 5.28 11.29 -17.13
C SER A 130 5.75 12.36 -18.11
N LYS A 131 4.90 12.80 -19.06
CA LYS A 131 5.27 13.82 -20.07
C LYS A 131 5.74 15.17 -19.49
N HIS A 132 5.39 15.47 -18.23
CA HIS A 132 5.77 16.71 -17.54
C HIS A 132 7.03 16.55 -16.68
N MET A 133 7.57 15.34 -16.57
CA MET A 133 8.73 15.01 -15.73
C MET A 133 10.04 15.01 -16.52
N SER A 134 10.10 15.68 -17.68
CA SER A 134 11.29 15.76 -18.52
C SER A 134 11.83 14.36 -18.89
N GLU A 135 13.15 14.17 -18.94
CA GLU A 135 13.80 12.88 -19.23
C GLU A 135 13.48 11.78 -18.20
N PHE A 136 13.10 12.15 -16.97
CA PHE A 136 12.70 11.21 -15.92
C PHE A 136 11.35 10.55 -16.21
N GLY A 137 10.51 11.21 -17.01
CA GLY A 137 9.19 10.70 -17.42
C GLY A 137 9.25 9.39 -18.20
N GLN A 138 10.32 9.17 -18.98
CA GLN A 138 10.46 7.98 -19.83
C GLN A 138 10.44 6.68 -19.02
N LEU A 139 11.12 6.65 -17.86
CA LEU A 139 11.09 5.47 -16.99
C LEU A 139 9.68 5.19 -16.46
N LEU A 140 8.91 6.24 -16.13
CA LEU A 140 7.55 6.06 -15.61
C LEU A 140 6.58 5.65 -16.71
N ASP A 141 6.76 6.16 -17.93
CA ASP A 141 6.05 5.67 -19.12
C ASP A 141 6.35 4.20 -19.38
N ASP A 142 7.60 3.76 -19.17
CA ASP A 142 7.96 2.35 -19.30
C ASP A 142 7.41 1.50 -18.14
N PHE A 143 7.36 2.03 -16.92
CA PHE A 143 6.78 1.38 -15.75
C PHE A 143 5.27 1.11 -15.89
N GLU A 144 4.50 2.07 -16.44
CA GLU A 144 3.06 1.91 -16.67
C GLU A 144 2.77 0.76 -17.67
N LYS A 145 3.69 0.47 -18.60
CA LYS A 145 3.54 -0.67 -19.54
C LYS A 145 3.65 -2.03 -18.87
N PHE A 146 4.06 -2.10 -17.61
CA PHE A 146 3.98 -3.31 -16.82
C PHE A 146 2.60 -3.51 -16.19
N GLU A 147 1.57 -2.69 -16.48
CA GLU A 147 0.22 -2.80 -15.87
C GLU A 147 -0.31 -4.24 -15.87
N ASP A 148 -0.16 -4.95 -16.99
CA ASP A 148 -0.63 -6.33 -17.19
C ASP A 148 0.33 -7.43 -16.67
N SER A 149 1.46 -7.06 -16.04
CA SER A 149 2.37 -8.05 -15.48
C SER A 149 1.68 -8.87 -14.40
N PRO A 150 1.71 -10.22 -14.43
CA PRO A 150 1.16 -11.03 -13.36
C PRO A 150 1.94 -10.74 -12.07
N SER A 151 1.29 -10.08 -11.12
CA SER A 151 1.89 -9.59 -9.88
C SER A 151 2.18 -10.69 -8.85
N TYR A 152 1.83 -11.94 -9.16
CA TYR A 152 1.91 -13.09 -8.23
C TYR A 152 2.26 -14.43 -8.87
N GLU A 153 2.15 -14.56 -10.19
CA GLU A 153 2.58 -15.76 -10.93
C GLU A 153 4.00 -15.51 -11.45
N ARG A 154 4.99 -15.89 -10.63
CA ARG A 154 6.42 -15.76 -10.94
C ARG A 154 6.93 -17.01 -11.63
N ASP A 155 6.20 -17.49 -12.63
CA ASP A 155 6.72 -18.54 -13.47
C ASP A 155 7.85 -17.94 -14.31
N GLU A 156 9.02 -18.57 -14.28
CA GLU A 156 10.14 -18.14 -15.11
C GLU A 156 9.71 -18.17 -16.58
N GLU A 157 9.67 -16.99 -17.18
CA GLU A 157 9.43 -16.80 -18.60
C GLU A 157 10.69 -16.21 -19.21
N PRO A 158 11.72 -17.03 -19.51
CA PRO A 158 12.96 -16.53 -20.05
C PRO A 158 12.77 -15.86 -21.40
N LEU A 159 13.63 -14.87 -21.66
CA LEU A 159 13.72 -14.20 -22.95
C LEU A 159 13.86 -15.23 -24.08
N GLN A 160 12.98 -15.14 -25.06
CA GLN A 160 12.95 -16.03 -26.21
C GLN A 160 13.86 -15.50 -27.35
N PRO A 161 14.33 -16.38 -28.25
CA PRO A 161 15.04 -15.92 -29.45
C PRO A 161 14.19 -14.98 -30.29
N GLY A 162 14.57 -13.70 -30.34
CA GLY A 162 13.85 -12.65 -31.05
C GLY A 162 13.38 -11.51 -30.14
N ASP A 163 13.23 -11.77 -28.84
CA ASP A 163 12.90 -10.72 -27.86
C ASP A 163 13.94 -9.60 -27.90
N GLN A 164 13.47 -8.36 -27.93
CA GLN A 164 14.28 -7.16 -27.86
C GLN A 164 14.00 -6.47 -26.52
N PRO A 165 14.75 -6.79 -25.45
CA PRO A 165 14.51 -6.21 -24.14
C PRO A 165 14.87 -4.72 -24.11
N VAL A 166 13.98 -3.90 -23.57
CA VAL A 166 14.09 -2.44 -23.48
C VAL A 166 14.61 -2.04 -22.11
N ILE A 167 14.00 -2.56 -21.04
CA ILE A 167 14.31 -2.24 -19.66
C ILE A 167 13.96 -3.41 -18.74
N ALA A 168 14.69 -3.55 -17.64
CA ALA A 168 14.39 -4.51 -16.59
C ALA A 168 14.23 -3.78 -15.25
N LEU A 169 13.22 -4.15 -14.47
CA LEU A 169 12.95 -3.63 -13.13
C LEU A 169 13.09 -4.77 -12.12
N GLU A 170 13.71 -4.50 -10.96
CA GLU A 170 13.68 -5.44 -9.81
C GLU A 170 12.23 -5.85 -9.50
N ALA A 171 11.99 -7.15 -9.29
CA ALA A 171 10.64 -7.69 -9.20
C ALA A 171 9.80 -7.03 -8.10
N GLY A 172 10.40 -6.75 -6.94
CA GLY A 172 9.67 -6.09 -5.87
C GLY A 172 9.18 -4.70 -6.20
N ILE A 173 9.74 -3.98 -7.18
CA ILE A 173 9.16 -2.71 -7.64
C ILE A 173 7.76 -2.96 -8.21
N ILE A 174 7.61 -4.03 -9.01
CA ILE A 174 6.36 -4.42 -9.69
C ILE A 174 5.37 -5.08 -8.72
N ASP A 175 5.87 -5.95 -7.84
CA ASP A 175 5.08 -6.73 -6.87
C ASP A 175 4.66 -5.89 -5.66
N SER A 176 3.99 -4.76 -5.91
CA SER A 176 3.49 -3.80 -4.92
C SER A 176 4.53 -2.89 -4.24
N GLY A 177 5.84 -3.05 -4.48
CA GLY A 177 6.85 -2.17 -3.90
C GLY A 177 6.70 -0.71 -4.30
N TYR A 178 6.16 -0.43 -5.49
CA TYR A 178 5.92 0.93 -5.97
C TYR A 178 5.09 1.79 -5.00
N TYR A 179 4.17 1.22 -4.21
CA TYR A 179 3.44 1.94 -3.16
C TYR A 179 4.37 2.49 -2.07
N ALA A 180 5.34 1.69 -1.62
CA ALA A 180 6.34 2.14 -0.65
C ALA A 180 7.36 3.11 -1.26
N LEU A 181 7.71 2.91 -2.53
CA LEU A 181 8.68 3.76 -3.22
C LEU A 181 8.12 5.18 -3.48
N ILE A 182 6.82 5.34 -3.78
CA ILE A 182 6.22 6.70 -3.87
C ILE A 182 6.19 7.40 -2.51
N LEU A 183 5.95 6.65 -1.42
CA LEU A 183 5.97 7.18 -0.07
C LEU A 183 7.38 7.68 0.28
N GLU A 184 8.38 6.86 0.00
CA GLU A 184 9.80 7.20 0.16
C GLU A 184 10.19 8.43 -0.65
N ALA A 185 9.73 8.52 -1.91
CA ALA A 185 9.98 9.67 -2.76
C ALA A 185 9.43 10.99 -2.15
N VAL A 186 8.21 10.99 -1.61
CA VAL A 186 7.66 12.17 -0.94
C VAL A 186 8.44 12.53 0.33
N VAL A 187 8.81 11.54 1.14
CA VAL A 187 9.64 11.75 2.34
C VAL A 187 10.98 12.40 1.95
N ARG A 188 11.61 11.91 0.89
CA ARG A 188 12.87 12.45 0.37
C ARG A 188 12.72 13.87 -0.18
N LEU A 189 11.66 14.15 -0.94
CA LEU A 189 11.34 15.50 -1.43
C LEU A 189 11.17 16.49 -0.28
N LYS A 190 10.52 16.09 0.82
CA LYS A 190 10.41 16.90 2.05
C LYS A 190 11.78 17.15 2.68
N ALA A 191 12.58 16.10 2.87
CA ALA A 191 13.90 16.21 3.48
C ALA A 191 14.85 17.13 2.68
N GLU A 192 14.67 17.20 1.37
CA GLU A 192 15.43 18.06 0.46
C GLU A 192 14.83 19.47 0.28
N ASN A 193 13.76 19.81 1.03
CA ASN A 193 13.02 21.08 0.93
C ASN A 193 12.52 21.38 -0.49
N ALA A 194 12.20 20.36 -1.28
CA ALA A 194 11.77 20.54 -2.67
C ALA A 194 10.46 21.34 -2.80
N PHE A 195 9.61 21.30 -1.77
CA PHE A 195 8.30 21.92 -1.77
C PHE A 195 8.28 23.40 -1.37
N ASP A 196 9.41 23.99 -0.96
CA ASP A 196 9.46 25.39 -0.48
C ASP A 196 8.87 26.39 -1.48
N SER A 197 9.07 26.13 -2.78
CA SER A 197 8.55 26.96 -3.87
C SER A 197 7.03 26.86 -4.08
N LEU A 198 6.39 25.81 -3.55
CA LEU A 198 4.93 25.60 -3.58
C LEU A 198 4.27 25.98 -2.25
N ASN A 199 5.02 26.06 -1.16
CA ASN A 199 4.51 26.37 0.17
C ASN A 199 4.09 27.85 0.29
N THR A 200 2.94 28.16 -0.28
CA THR A 200 2.37 29.52 -0.38
C THR A 200 1.17 29.73 0.54
N THR A 201 0.82 28.73 1.35
CA THR A 201 -0.25 28.79 2.36
C THR A 201 0.20 28.20 3.70
N PRO A 202 -0.32 28.67 4.85
CA PRO A 202 0.08 28.17 6.17
C PRO A 202 -0.19 26.67 6.41
N ASN A 203 -1.11 26.09 5.64
CA ASN A 203 -1.54 24.70 5.73
C ASN A 203 -1.25 23.92 4.46
N PHE A 204 -0.20 24.30 3.71
CA PHE A 204 0.30 23.50 2.61
C PHE A 204 0.68 22.10 3.11
N ILE A 205 0.19 21.08 2.41
CA ILE A 205 0.56 19.68 2.64
C ILE A 205 1.13 19.07 1.37
N ALA A 206 2.14 18.23 1.53
CA ALA A 206 2.66 17.34 0.50
C ALA A 206 2.53 15.90 0.99
N PHE A 207 1.86 15.05 0.23
CA PHE A 207 1.59 13.68 0.65
C PHE A 207 1.69 12.67 -0.48
N ALA A 208 1.90 11.42 -0.11
CA ALA A 208 1.76 10.28 -1.01
C ALA A 208 0.34 9.71 -0.90
N SER A 209 -0.17 9.11 -1.97
CA SER A 209 -1.51 8.52 -1.99
C SER A 209 -1.63 7.36 -2.98
N THR A 210 -2.68 6.56 -2.79
CA THR A 210 -3.11 5.46 -3.64
C THR A 210 -4.59 5.60 -4.00
N ASP A 211 -5.14 4.66 -4.76
CA ASP A 211 -6.58 4.51 -5.00
C ASP A 211 -7.40 4.03 -3.79
N ASN A 212 -6.77 3.76 -2.65
CA ASN A 212 -7.42 3.29 -1.44
C ASN A 212 -7.39 4.34 -0.33
N ASP A 213 -8.54 4.97 -0.08
CA ASP A 213 -8.67 6.02 0.93
C ASP A 213 -8.34 5.55 2.36
N TYR A 214 -8.69 4.31 2.71
CA TYR A 214 -8.35 3.77 4.04
C TYR A 214 -6.83 3.73 4.24
N LEU A 215 -6.08 3.27 3.24
CA LEU A 215 -4.62 3.24 3.25
C LEU A 215 -4.02 4.65 3.26
N ASN A 216 -4.63 5.57 2.50
CA ASN A 216 -4.23 6.97 2.44
C ASN A 216 -4.30 7.65 3.82
N TYR A 217 -5.47 7.63 4.45
CA TYR A 217 -5.69 8.29 5.74
C TYR A 217 -5.06 7.53 6.91
N SER A 218 -4.95 6.20 6.84
CA SER A 218 -4.33 5.41 7.92
C SER A 218 -2.80 5.47 7.89
N ILE A 219 -2.20 5.50 6.70
CA ILE A 219 -0.75 5.29 6.56
C ILE A 219 -0.09 6.39 5.71
N MET A 220 -0.43 6.49 4.43
CA MET A 220 0.35 7.27 3.46
C MET A 220 0.45 8.76 3.84
N MET A 221 -0.68 9.38 4.15
CA MET A 221 -0.76 10.78 4.53
C MET A 221 -0.14 11.02 5.91
N ARG A 222 -0.32 10.11 6.87
CA ARG A 222 0.26 10.24 8.22
C ARG A 222 1.79 10.13 8.24
N LYS A 223 2.37 9.39 7.30
CA LYS A 223 3.82 9.28 7.14
C LYS A 223 4.44 10.45 6.38
N THR A 224 3.63 11.25 5.69
CA THR A 224 4.10 12.36 4.84
C THR A 224 3.70 13.74 5.36
N ILE A 225 2.66 13.85 6.19
CA ILE A 225 2.18 15.09 6.78
C ILE A 225 2.54 15.12 8.27
N GLU A 226 3.02 16.27 8.76
CA GLU A 226 3.29 16.44 10.18
C GLU A 226 1.99 16.25 10.99
N PRO A 227 2.00 15.50 12.12
CA PRO A 227 0.78 15.13 12.84
C PRO A 227 -0.14 16.30 13.21
N ASP A 228 0.43 17.43 13.65
CA ASP A 228 -0.36 18.61 14.02
C ASP A 228 -1.03 19.25 12.81
N VAL A 229 -0.35 19.27 11.66
CA VAL A 229 -0.92 19.76 10.40
C VAL A 229 -1.98 18.79 9.89
N PHE A 230 -1.74 17.48 10.00
CA PHE A 230 -2.70 16.45 9.59
C PHE A 230 -4.05 16.64 10.30
N TYR A 231 -4.07 16.77 11.63
CA TYR A 231 -5.33 17.00 12.34
C TYR A 231 -5.89 18.42 12.20
N THR A 232 -5.07 19.39 11.80
CA THR A 232 -5.58 20.73 11.45
C THR A 232 -6.37 20.68 10.15
N VAL A 233 -5.89 19.88 9.20
CA VAL A 233 -6.52 19.70 7.89
C VAL A 233 -7.70 18.73 7.96
N PHE A 234 -7.58 17.66 8.75
CA PHE A 234 -8.58 16.60 8.93
C PHE A 234 -9.01 16.50 10.40
N PRO A 235 -9.76 17.48 10.92
CA PRO A 235 -10.13 17.53 12.33
C PRO A 235 -10.97 16.32 12.78
N ASP A 236 -11.88 15.85 11.94
CA ASP A 236 -12.76 14.72 12.24
C ASP A 236 -11.98 13.41 12.47
N LEU A 237 -10.80 13.26 11.84
CA LEU A 237 -9.94 12.09 12.06
C LEU A 237 -9.38 12.02 13.48
N ARG A 238 -9.24 13.15 14.18
CA ARG A 238 -8.80 13.15 15.59
C ARG A 238 -9.81 12.44 16.49
N ASP A 239 -11.09 12.71 16.29
CA ASP A 239 -12.17 12.10 17.07
C ASP A 239 -12.35 10.62 16.71
N MET A 240 -12.19 10.29 15.42
CA MET A 240 -12.16 8.90 14.95
C MET A 240 -11.02 8.10 15.59
N ASP A 241 -9.82 8.68 15.68
CA ASP A 241 -8.67 8.05 16.31
C ASP A 241 -8.88 7.84 17.80
N ALA A 242 -9.45 8.82 18.50
CA ALA A 242 -9.79 8.66 19.91
C ALA A 242 -10.79 7.52 20.15
N ARG A 243 -11.78 7.34 19.26
CA ARG A 243 -12.72 6.20 19.32
C ARG A 243 -12.03 4.87 19.05
N PHE A 244 -11.12 4.82 18.08
CA PHE A 244 -10.33 3.63 17.80
C PHE A 244 -9.48 3.22 19.01
N GLU A 245 -8.79 4.16 19.65
CA GLU A 245 -7.99 3.89 20.87
C GLU A 245 -8.82 3.33 22.04
N VAL A 246 -10.08 3.77 22.17
CA VAL A 246 -11.01 3.21 23.16
C VAL A 246 -11.31 1.74 22.86
N TRP A 247 -11.61 1.40 21.60
CA TRP A 247 -11.85 0.01 21.18
C TRP A 247 -10.61 -0.87 21.35
N VAL A 248 -9.44 -0.37 20.95
CA VAL A 248 -8.15 -1.03 21.19
C VAL A 248 -7.97 -1.34 22.68
N SER A 249 -8.22 -0.34 23.54
CA SER A 249 -8.07 -0.50 24.99
C SER A 249 -9.05 -1.52 25.59
N GLN A 250 -10.24 -1.67 25.01
CA GLN A 250 -11.21 -2.70 25.41
C GLN A 250 -10.70 -4.10 25.00
N ASN A 251 -10.16 -4.24 23.79
CA ASN A 251 -9.71 -5.51 23.25
C ASN A 251 -8.37 -5.99 23.82
N ARG A 252 -7.53 -5.10 24.38
CA ARG A 252 -6.28 -5.45 25.07
C ARG A 252 -6.45 -6.40 26.26
N ARG A 253 -7.67 -6.62 26.74
CA ARG A 253 -7.98 -7.50 27.87
C ARG A 253 -8.43 -8.90 27.42
N LEU A 254 -8.68 -9.09 26.13
CA LEU A 254 -9.15 -10.35 25.57
C LEU A 254 -8.00 -11.34 25.43
N SER A 255 -8.32 -12.63 25.48
CA SER A 255 -7.37 -13.66 25.07
C SER A 255 -7.19 -13.66 23.55
N ALA A 256 -6.15 -14.35 23.06
CA ALA A 256 -5.96 -14.53 21.61
C ALA A 256 -7.16 -15.20 20.94
N GLY A 257 -7.81 -16.18 21.60
CA GLY A 257 -9.03 -16.79 21.08
C GLY A 257 -10.19 -15.82 21.01
N ASP A 258 -10.46 -15.10 22.11
CA ASP A 258 -11.59 -14.17 22.19
C ASP A 258 -11.45 -13.01 21.19
N VAL A 259 -10.24 -12.48 20.98
CA VAL A 259 -10.04 -11.40 20.00
C VAL A 259 -10.19 -11.91 18.56
N LEU A 260 -9.73 -13.12 18.25
CA LEU A 260 -9.89 -13.70 16.91
C LEU A 260 -11.35 -14.02 16.61
N ASP A 261 -12.11 -14.49 17.60
CA ASP A 261 -13.57 -14.67 17.47
C ASP A 261 -14.27 -13.33 17.24
N HIS A 262 -13.91 -12.29 18.00
CA HIS A 262 -14.45 -10.96 17.79
C HIS A 262 -14.12 -10.38 16.40
N LEU A 263 -12.89 -10.59 15.92
CA LEU A 263 -12.49 -10.15 14.58
C LEU A 263 -13.18 -10.94 13.47
N GLN A 264 -13.43 -12.23 13.67
CA GLN A 264 -14.20 -13.04 12.73
C GLN A 264 -15.60 -12.44 12.53
N ASP A 265 -16.30 -12.07 13.61
CA ASP A 265 -17.61 -11.41 13.50
C ASP A 265 -17.53 -10.12 12.69
N ILE A 266 -16.49 -9.31 12.94
CA ILE A 266 -16.25 -8.05 12.22
C ILE A 266 -15.95 -8.28 10.73
N PHE A 267 -15.19 -9.32 10.39
CA PHE A 267 -14.77 -9.60 9.02
C PHE A 267 -15.88 -10.27 8.18
N LEU A 268 -16.79 -10.99 8.83
CA LEU A 268 -17.97 -11.58 8.19
C LEU A 268 -19.12 -10.57 8.05
N ASP A 269 -19.17 -9.56 8.93
CA ASP A 269 -20.07 -8.42 8.77
C ASP A 269 -19.68 -7.53 7.58
N ASN A 270 -20.60 -6.65 7.16
CA ASN A 270 -20.36 -5.72 6.05
C ASN A 270 -19.22 -4.75 6.38
N TYR A 271 -18.01 -5.14 5.92
CA TYR A 271 -16.70 -4.54 6.15
C TYR A 271 -16.72 -3.01 6.24
N ASN A 272 -17.37 -2.30 5.32
CA ASN A 272 -17.35 -0.83 5.28
C ASN A 272 -18.24 -0.15 6.34
N SER A 273 -19.19 -0.88 6.92
CA SER A 273 -20.18 -0.32 7.86
C SER A 273 -19.93 -0.71 9.31
N SER A 274 -19.16 -1.77 9.53
CA SER A 274 -18.79 -2.24 10.86
C SER A 274 -17.66 -1.40 11.47
N PHE A 275 -17.72 -1.18 12.77
CA PHE A 275 -16.57 -0.70 13.53
C PHE A 275 -15.52 -1.84 13.60
N PRO A 276 -14.20 -1.58 13.42
CA PRO A 276 -13.53 -0.28 13.36
C PRO A 276 -13.35 0.34 11.96
N PHE A 277 -13.75 -0.33 10.87
CA PHE A 277 -13.56 0.21 9.51
C PHE A 277 -14.34 1.51 9.25
N SER A 278 -15.52 1.65 9.86
CA SER A 278 -16.35 2.87 9.80
C SER A 278 -15.67 4.17 10.30
N VAL A 279 -14.48 4.08 10.91
CA VAL A 279 -13.67 5.23 11.34
C VAL A 279 -12.36 5.37 10.54
N ASN A 280 -12.39 5.01 9.26
CA ASN A 280 -11.29 5.14 8.30
C ASN A 280 -10.02 4.37 8.67
N ARG A 281 -10.17 3.22 9.35
CA ARG A 281 -9.07 2.33 9.71
C ARG A 281 -8.92 1.24 8.67
N CYS A 282 -7.70 1.01 8.20
CA CYS A 282 -7.40 -0.10 7.30
C CYS A 282 -7.18 -1.42 8.07
N ALA A 283 -7.19 -2.55 7.37
CA ALA A 283 -6.96 -3.87 7.97
C ALA A 283 -5.62 -3.94 8.74
N TYR A 284 -4.58 -3.27 8.25
CA TYR A 284 -3.28 -3.20 8.93
C TYR A 284 -3.41 -2.67 10.37
N ASP A 285 -4.15 -1.57 10.56
CA ASP A 285 -4.31 -0.95 11.88
C ASP A 285 -4.95 -1.92 12.87
N ILE A 286 -5.84 -2.80 12.40
CA ILE A 286 -6.51 -3.81 13.23
C ILE A 286 -5.53 -4.90 13.64
N PHE A 287 -4.82 -5.47 12.68
CA PHE A 287 -3.85 -6.53 12.95
C PHE A 287 -2.68 -6.04 13.80
N GLU A 288 -2.26 -4.78 13.61
CA GLU A 288 -1.19 -4.17 14.43
C GLU A 288 -1.52 -4.23 15.92
N GLN A 289 -2.79 -4.06 16.30
CA GLN A 289 -3.19 -4.11 17.69
C GLN A 289 -3.10 -5.51 18.28
N LEU A 290 -3.10 -6.56 17.47
CA LEU A 290 -2.95 -7.93 17.96
C LEU A 290 -1.53 -8.24 18.43
N GLY A 291 -0.53 -7.44 18.03
CA GLY A 291 0.87 -7.76 18.31
C GLY A 291 1.24 -7.85 19.79
N HIS A 292 0.46 -7.22 20.68
CA HIS A 292 0.66 -7.34 22.13
C HIS A 292 0.45 -8.77 22.67
N LEU A 293 -0.25 -9.63 21.92
CA LEU A 293 -0.54 -11.02 22.31
C LEU A 293 0.64 -11.97 22.02
N GLY A 294 1.56 -11.56 21.13
CA GLY A 294 2.79 -12.28 20.83
C GLY A 294 2.57 -13.77 20.55
N ASN A 295 3.34 -14.62 21.24
CA ASN A 295 3.31 -16.08 21.10
C ASN A 295 1.90 -16.69 21.27
N SER A 296 1.05 -16.13 22.14
CA SER A 296 -0.29 -16.67 22.36
C SER A 296 -1.20 -16.50 21.13
N LEU A 297 -0.98 -15.44 20.34
CA LEU A 297 -1.63 -15.24 19.05
C LEU A 297 -1.17 -16.30 18.05
N ALA A 298 0.13 -16.53 17.96
CA ALA A 298 0.70 -17.52 17.04
C ALA A 298 0.16 -18.94 17.32
N GLU A 299 0.13 -19.35 18.59
CA GLU A 299 -0.39 -20.66 18.99
C GLU A 299 -1.86 -20.84 18.59
N GLU A 300 -2.70 -19.84 18.84
CA GLU A 300 -4.13 -19.92 18.53
C GLU A 300 -4.39 -19.87 17.02
N CYS A 301 -3.69 -19.01 16.26
CA CYS A 301 -3.77 -18.97 14.79
C CYS A 301 -3.39 -20.32 14.18
N LEU A 302 -2.25 -20.91 14.58
CA LEU A 302 -1.79 -22.21 14.07
C LEU A 302 -2.75 -23.35 14.41
N LYS A 303 -3.33 -23.34 15.61
CA LYS A 303 -4.35 -24.29 16.03
C LYS A 303 -5.61 -24.19 15.15
N ARG A 304 -6.09 -22.98 14.87
CA ARG A 304 -7.25 -22.76 13.99
C ARG A 304 -6.95 -23.22 12.57
N LEU A 305 -5.82 -22.81 12.00
CA LEU A 305 -5.38 -23.25 10.68
C LEU A 305 -5.28 -24.79 10.58
N HIS A 306 -4.75 -25.45 11.60
CA HIS A 306 -4.70 -26.91 11.65
C HIS A 306 -6.08 -27.56 11.60
N ASN A 307 -7.07 -27.00 12.29
CA ASN A 307 -8.45 -27.49 12.25
C ASN A 307 -9.02 -27.42 10.82
N TYR A 308 -8.77 -26.34 10.08
CA TYR A 308 -9.20 -26.22 8.67
C TYR A 308 -8.59 -27.33 7.80
N THR A 309 -7.30 -27.62 7.96
CA THR A 309 -6.62 -28.68 7.17
C THR A 309 -7.08 -30.11 7.51
N THR A 310 -7.81 -30.32 8.61
CA THR A 310 -8.16 -31.68 9.09
C THR A 310 -9.64 -31.98 9.07
N THR A 311 -10.50 -30.96 9.02
CA THR A 311 -11.95 -31.12 9.20
C THR A 311 -12.77 -30.74 7.96
N ILE A 312 -12.19 -30.02 7.01
CA ILE A 312 -12.91 -29.46 5.87
C ILE A 312 -12.34 -30.04 4.57
N GLU A 313 -13.21 -30.69 3.79
CA GLU A 313 -12.86 -31.26 2.48
C GLU A 313 -12.90 -30.22 1.35
N GLN A 314 -13.73 -29.18 1.49
CA GLN A 314 -13.87 -28.09 0.52
C GLN A 314 -14.03 -26.78 1.27
N LEU A 315 -13.18 -25.80 0.96
CA LEU A 315 -13.23 -24.48 1.55
C LEU A 315 -14.25 -23.62 0.81
N ASP A 316 -15.20 -23.04 1.54
CA ASP A 316 -16.01 -21.95 1.02
C ASP A 316 -15.26 -20.60 1.11
N ARG A 317 -15.86 -19.55 0.55
CA ARG A 317 -15.27 -18.21 0.53
C ARG A 317 -15.05 -17.63 1.94
N GLU A 318 -15.96 -17.88 2.87
CA GLU A 318 -15.85 -17.36 4.25
C GLU A 318 -14.69 -18.03 4.97
N GLN A 319 -14.52 -19.34 4.76
CA GLN A 319 -13.42 -20.11 5.32
C GLN A 319 -12.06 -19.68 4.73
N PHE A 320 -12.00 -19.41 3.42
CA PHE A 320 -10.81 -18.83 2.78
C PHE A 320 -10.44 -17.48 3.42
N ASP A 321 -11.42 -16.58 3.56
CA ASP A 321 -11.24 -15.28 4.18
C ASP A 321 -10.70 -15.38 5.63
N LEU A 322 -11.20 -16.35 6.40
CA LEU A 322 -10.72 -16.61 7.76
C LEU A 322 -9.31 -17.18 7.77
N ILE A 323 -8.99 -18.15 6.90
CA ILE A 323 -7.63 -18.69 6.76
C ILE A 323 -6.64 -17.57 6.44
N SER A 324 -6.94 -16.72 5.45
CA SER A 324 -6.12 -15.54 5.12
C SER A 324 -5.95 -14.62 6.32
N SER A 325 -7.02 -14.38 7.11
CA SER A 325 -6.94 -13.54 8.30
C SER A 325 -6.02 -14.11 9.40
N TYR A 326 -6.04 -15.43 9.61
CA TYR A 326 -5.18 -16.08 10.60
C TYR A 326 -3.72 -16.07 10.16
N ILE A 327 -3.45 -16.25 8.86
CA ILE A 327 -2.10 -16.13 8.30
C ILE A 327 -1.60 -14.69 8.44
N GLU A 328 -2.43 -13.70 8.12
CA GLU A 328 -2.05 -12.30 8.29
C GLU A 328 -1.77 -11.96 9.76
N ALA A 329 -2.57 -12.46 10.71
CA ALA A 329 -2.32 -12.28 12.14
C ALA A 329 -0.98 -12.88 12.61
N LEU A 330 -0.48 -13.96 11.99
CA LEU A 330 0.83 -14.53 12.30
C LEU A 330 1.98 -13.54 12.03
N TYR A 331 1.88 -12.68 11.02
CA TYR A 331 2.88 -11.63 10.77
C TYR A 331 2.96 -10.59 11.89
N PHE A 332 1.92 -10.49 12.74
CA PHE A 332 1.87 -9.56 13.87
C PHE A 332 2.18 -10.24 15.20
N ALA A 333 2.29 -11.57 15.25
CA ALA A 333 2.56 -12.32 16.48
C ALA A 333 4.03 -12.18 17.00
N GLY A 334 4.88 -11.44 16.29
CA GLY A 334 6.29 -11.27 16.62
C GLY A 334 7.18 -12.36 15.99
N GLU A 335 8.32 -12.65 16.61
CA GLU A 335 9.20 -13.73 16.13
C GLU A 335 8.59 -15.10 16.48
N LEU A 336 8.31 -15.90 15.44
CA LEU A 336 7.83 -17.27 15.59
C LEU A 336 8.94 -18.19 16.10
N THR A 337 8.59 -19.11 17.02
CA THR A 337 9.52 -20.15 17.47
C THR A 337 9.86 -21.12 16.33
N LEU A 338 10.91 -21.93 16.50
CA LEU A 338 11.27 -22.96 15.51
C LEU A 338 10.13 -23.97 15.28
N GLU A 339 9.42 -24.33 16.36
CA GLU A 339 8.27 -25.22 16.29
C GLU A 339 7.11 -24.58 15.50
N GLN A 340 6.86 -23.29 15.72
CA GLN A 340 5.83 -22.54 15.00
C GLN A 340 6.18 -22.37 13.52
N LYS A 341 7.43 -22.03 13.19
CA LYS A 341 7.92 -21.99 11.80
C LYS A 341 7.79 -23.35 11.11
N SER A 342 8.12 -24.44 11.82
CA SER A 342 7.92 -25.80 11.31
C SER A 342 6.42 -26.10 11.08
N ALA A 343 5.54 -25.67 11.98
CA ALA A 343 4.11 -25.82 11.83
C ALA A 343 3.57 -25.05 10.60
N CYS A 344 4.06 -23.83 10.33
CA CYS A 344 3.71 -23.07 9.13
C CYS A 344 4.05 -23.85 7.86
N SER A 345 5.27 -24.39 7.74
CA SER A 345 5.67 -25.18 6.57
C SER A 345 4.88 -26.50 6.43
N GLN A 346 4.52 -27.14 7.54
CA GLN A 346 3.66 -28.34 7.49
C GLN A 346 2.25 -28.00 7.02
N LEU A 347 1.68 -26.89 7.49
CA LEU A 347 0.37 -26.40 7.05
C LEU A 347 0.38 -26.00 5.56
N ALA A 348 1.45 -25.34 5.10
CA ALA A 348 1.63 -24.97 3.70
C ALA A 348 1.55 -26.21 2.78
N ASN A 349 2.29 -27.28 3.11
CA ASN A 349 2.26 -28.52 2.33
C ASN A 349 0.86 -29.16 2.34
N ARG A 350 0.16 -29.13 3.48
CA ARG A 350 -1.20 -29.70 3.57
C ARG A 350 -2.21 -28.94 2.71
N PHE A 351 -2.14 -27.61 2.69
CA PHE A 351 -3.03 -26.83 1.83
C PHE A 351 -2.77 -27.12 0.34
N LEU A 352 -1.49 -27.25 -0.07
CA LEU A 352 -1.15 -27.67 -1.44
C LEU A 352 -1.63 -29.09 -1.79
N GLU A 353 -1.60 -30.01 -0.83
CA GLU A 353 -2.12 -31.38 -1.02
C GLU A 353 -3.66 -31.42 -1.14
N GLN A 354 -4.35 -30.46 -0.54
CA GLN A 354 -5.81 -30.37 -0.57
C GLN A 354 -6.32 -29.80 -1.89
N ASP A 355 -5.74 -28.67 -2.33
CA ASP A 355 -6.21 -27.95 -3.52
C ASP A 355 -5.08 -27.07 -4.09
N GLU A 356 -4.88 -27.13 -5.41
CA GLU A 356 -3.89 -26.32 -6.11
C GLU A 356 -4.21 -24.82 -6.06
N ASP A 357 -5.49 -24.47 -5.91
CA ASP A 357 -5.96 -23.09 -5.75
C ASP A 357 -5.49 -22.45 -4.42
N LEU A 358 -4.92 -23.22 -3.50
CA LEU A 358 -4.41 -22.73 -2.20
C LEU A 358 -2.90 -22.41 -2.24
N ILE A 359 -2.31 -22.30 -3.43
CA ILE A 359 -0.89 -22.00 -3.62
C ILE A 359 -0.45 -20.70 -2.93
N ASP A 360 -1.27 -19.65 -2.96
CA ASP A 360 -0.92 -18.37 -2.33
C ASP A 360 -0.96 -18.45 -0.80
N ILE A 361 -1.92 -19.19 -0.24
CA ILE A 361 -1.98 -19.50 1.21
C ILE A 361 -0.71 -20.25 1.64
N ALA A 362 -0.30 -21.26 0.86
CA ALA A 362 0.90 -22.02 1.16
C ALA A 362 2.17 -21.18 1.02
N ARG A 363 2.24 -20.28 0.03
CA ARG A 363 3.33 -19.34 -0.18
C ARG A 363 3.51 -18.41 1.02
N GLU A 364 2.44 -17.81 1.52
CA GLU A 364 2.48 -16.93 2.69
C GLU A 364 2.92 -17.67 3.97
N LEU A 365 2.43 -18.90 4.19
CA LEU A 365 2.88 -19.73 5.31
C LEU A 365 4.36 -20.11 5.22
N ASN A 366 4.87 -20.41 4.02
CA ASN A 366 6.29 -20.65 3.80
C ASN A 366 7.13 -19.37 3.98
N ALA A 367 6.62 -18.21 3.59
CA ALA A 367 7.27 -16.94 3.87
C ALA A 367 7.44 -16.76 5.38
N LEU A 368 6.40 -16.99 6.18
CA LEU A 368 6.44 -16.96 7.65
C LEU A 368 7.45 -17.94 8.27
N SER A 369 7.69 -19.10 7.65
CA SER A 369 8.66 -20.09 8.18
C SER A 369 10.11 -19.70 7.93
N LEU A 370 10.37 -18.92 6.87
CA LEU A 370 11.70 -18.41 6.52
C LEU A 370 11.98 -17.03 7.14
N TYR A 371 10.91 -16.30 7.47
CA TYR A 371 11.00 -14.94 7.98
C TYR A 371 11.70 -14.90 9.35
N SER A 372 12.71 -14.04 9.45
CA SER A 372 13.35 -13.66 10.71
C SER A 372 12.87 -12.24 11.02
N SER A 373 12.14 -12.07 12.11
CA SER A 373 11.59 -10.76 12.46
C SER A 373 12.72 -9.76 12.69
N PRO A 374 12.69 -8.56 12.08
CA PRO A 374 13.72 -7.55 12.28
C PRO A 374 13.57 -6.79 13.61
N PHE A 375 12.65 -7.20 14.50
CA PHE A 375 12.31 -6.51 15.75
C PHE A 375 13.02 -7.06 16.98
#